data_AF-A0A0Q8RE25-F1
#
_entry.id   AF-A0A0Q8RE25-F1
#
_cell.length_a   1.000
_cell.length_b   1.000
_cell.length_c   1.000
_cell.angle_alpha   90.00
_cell.angle_beta   90.00
_cell.angle_gamma   90.00
#
_symmetry.space_group_name_H-M   'P 1'
#
loop_
_entity.id
_entity.type
_entity.pdbx_description
1 polymer ?
#
loop_
_entity_poly.entity_id
_entity_poly.type
_entity_poly.pdbx_seq_one_letter_code
_entity_poly.pdbx_strand_id
1 'polypeptide(L)'
;MNAQQALAFVEQHGVVLASAHGKVPTLTEAIAGAPIKGSWWGHPEGKRIFAVLSEVQGHGDILACRLLAGKLTLVHRRLWPAVAALAGELPAAAVARVRQLHTAGGKHVNDETPFPQWLPPDAALEAEAFDPVRARAALGL
;
A
#
# COMPACT_ATOMS: atom_id res chain seq x y z
N MET A 1 -11.33 6.55 12.98
CA MET A 1 -10.91 6.78 11.57
C MET A 1 -11.88 6.06 10.64
N ASN A 2 -12.47 6.76 9.67
CA ASN A 2 -13.23 6.19 8.55
C ASN A 2 -12.33 6.07 7.30
N ALA A 3 -12.87 5.60 6.17
CA ALA A 3 -12.09 5.41 4.94
C ALA A 3 -11.52 6.69 4.34
N GLN A 4 -12.29 7.79 4.33
CA GLN A 4 -11.78 9.08 3.86
C GLN A 4 -10.59 9.58 4.70
N GLN A 5 -10.68 9.46 6.03
CA GLN A 5 -9.58 9.80 6.94
C GLN A 5 -8.38 8.86 6.75
N ALA A 6 -8.63 7.59 6.45
CA ALA A 6 -7.57 6.63 6.16
C ALA A 6 -6.87 6.93 4.83
N LEU A 7 -7.59 7.33 3.79
CA LEU A 7 -7.01 7.79 2.52
C LEU A 7 -6.14 9.02 2.71
N ALA A 8 -6.64 10.02 3.43
CA ALA A 8 -5.86 11.21 3.79
C ALA A 8 -4.60 10.87 4.59
N PHE A 9 -4.66 9.86 5.46
CA PHE A 9 -3.50 9.35 6.18
C PHE A 9 -2.45 8.74 5.23
N VAL A 10 -2.87 7.93 4.25
CA VAL A 10 -1.94 7.39 3.24
C VAL A 10 -1.37 8.51 2.35
N GLU A 11 -2.17 9.50 1.97
CA GLU A 11 -1.70 10.66 1.20
C GLU A 11 -0.62 11.46 1.96
N GLN A 12 -0.90 11.78 3.22
CA GLN A 12 -0.01 12.52 4.12
C GLN A 12 1.35 11.82 4.25
N HIS A 13 1.34 10.50 4.49
CA HIS A 13 2.57 9.74 4.70
C HIS A 13 3.24 9.26 3.40
N GLY A 14 2.47 9.14 2.31
CA GLY A 14 2.92 8.62 1.02
C GLY A 14 3.06 7.11 0.99
N VAL A 15 3.76 6.53 1.97
CA VAL A 15 3.95 5.09 2.13
C VAL A 15 3.58 4.66 3.55
N VAL A 16 2.72 3.65 3.67
CA VAL A 16 2.34 3.05 4.95
C VAL A 16 2.30 1.53 4.84
N LEU A 17 2.52 0.83 5.95
CA LEU A 17 2.28 -0.60 6.03
C LEU A 17 0.79 -0.85 6.31
N ALA A 18 0.21 -1.89 5.72
CA ALA A 18 -1.18 -2.25 6.00
C ALA A 18 -1.36 -2.65 7.47
N SER A 19 -0.55 -3.60 7.94
CA SER A 19 -0.68 -4.18 9.29
C SER A 19 0.62 -4.61 9.98
N ALA A 20 1.78 -4.45 9.33
CA ALA A 20 3.07 -4.86 9.88
C ALA A 20 3.83 -3.66 10.44
N HIS A 21 4.73 -3.87 11.40
CA HIS A 21 5.57 -2.80 11.95
C HIS A 21 6.82 -2.53 11.10
N GLY A 22 7.30 -1.30 11.09
CA GLY A 22 8.49 -0.87 10.35
C GLY A 22 8.84 0.60 10.57
N LYS A 23 9.67 1.16 9.69
CA LYS A 23 10.07 2.58 9.73
C LYS A 23 8.96 3.55 9.30
N VAL A 24 7.93 3.03 8.63
CA VAL A 24 6.76 3.79 8.19
C VAL A 24 5.55 3.48 9.07
N PRO A 25 4.55 4.38 9.14
CA PRO A 25 3.34 4.14 9.92
C PRO A 25 2.55 2.91 9.46
N THR A 26 1.72 2.37 10.37
CA THR A 26 0.86 1.21 10.11
C THR A 26 -0.61 1.62 10.11
N LEU A 27 -1.32 1.35 9.00
CA LEU A 27 -2.69 1.80 8.82
C LEU A 27 -3.66 1.14 9.79
N THR A 28 -3.58 -0.17 10.07
CA THR A 28 -4.49 -0.81 11.03
C THR A 28 -4.40 -0.22 12.43
N GLU A 29 -3.19 0.17 12.87
CA GLU A 29 -2.99 0.83 14.17
C GLU A 29 -3.51 2.26 14.17
N ALA A 30 -3.30 3.00 13.08
CA ALA A 30 -3.88 4.33 12.90
C ALA A 30 -5.41 4.29 12.89
N ILE A 31 -6.00 3.25 12.28
CA ILE A 31 -7.44 3.01 12.30
C ILE A 31 -7.89 2.77 13.74
N ALA A 32 -7.23 1.88 14.48
CA ALA A 32 -7.52 1.53 15.88
C ALA A 32 -7.24 2.69 16.86
N GLY A 33 -6.42 3.66 16.47
CA GLY A 33 -6.00 4.77 17.33
C GLY A 33 -4.96 4.38 18.39
N ALA A 34 -4.46 3.14 18.37
CA ALA A 34 -3.49 2.61 19.31
C ALA A 34 -2.68 1.46 18.68
N PRO A 35 -1.50 1.13 19.21
CA PRO A 35 -0.74 -0.05 18.79
C PRO A 35 -1.54 -1.34 19.00
N ILE A 36 -1.45 -2.26 18.03
CA ILE A 36 -2.15 -3.54 18.08
C ILE A 36 -1.15 -4.63 18.48
N LYS A 37 -1.42 -5.34 19.59
CA LYS A 37 -0.65 -6.53 19.98
C LYS A 37 -1.24 -7.77 19.30
N GLY A 38 -0.41 -8.50 18.56
CA GLY A 38 -0.83 -9.71 17.84
C GLY A 38 -1.61 -9.39 16.55
N SER A 39 -2.51 -10.30 16.16
CA SER A 39 -3.28 -10.14 14.91
C SER A 39 -4.45 -9.19 15.10
N TRP A 40 -4.56 -8.18 14.23
CA TRP A 40 -5.70 -7.25 14.21
C TRP A 40 -7.04 -7.95 13.94
N TRP A 41 -7.03 -9.16 13.36
CA TRP A 41 -8.24 -9.97 13.15
C TRP A 41 -8.97 -10.31 14.45
N GLY A 42 -8.23 -10.52 15.55
CA GLY A 42 -8.79 -10.78 16.87
C GLY A 42 -9.10 -9.52 17.67
N HIS A 43 -8.81 -8.33 17.13
CA HIS A 43 -9.03 -7.07 17.83
C HIS A 43 -10.55 -6.78 17.97
N PRO A 44 -11.02 -6.17 19.07
CA PRO A 44 -12.43 -5.79 19.23
C PRO A 44 -12.97 -4.94 18.06
N GLU A 45 -12.09 -4.15 17.43
CA GLU A 45 -12.43 -3.33 16.27
C GLU A 45 -12.13 -3.99 14.90
N GLY A 46 -11.84 -5.30 14.87
CA GLY A 46 -11.40 -6.01 13.67
C GLY A 46 -12.33 -5.81 12.47
N LYS A 47 -13.65 -5.78 12.68
CA LYS A 47 -14.64 -5.49 11.62
C LYS A 47 -14.49 -4.08 11.03
N ARG A 48 -14.25 -3.08 11.89
CA ARG A 48 -14.04 -1.68 11.47
C ARG A 48 -12.71 -1.55 10.71
N ILE A 49 -11.66 -2.17 11.24
CA ILE A 49 -10.34 -2.23 10.59
C ILE A 49 -10.46 -2.84 9.20
N PHE A 50 -11.12 -4.00 9.09
CA PHE A 50 -11.35 -4.69 7.83
C PHE A 50 -12.11 -3.81 6.82
N ALA A 51 -13.23 -3.21 7.23
CA ALA A 51 -14.04 -2.39 6.34
C ALA A 51 -13.25 -1.20 5.78
N VAL A 52 -12.58 -0.45 6.66
CA VAL A 52 -11.78 0.72 6.26
C VAL A 52 -10.58 0.31 5.41
N LEU A 53 -9.84 -0.72 5.81
CA LEU A 53 -8.66 -1.19 5.08
C LEU A 53 -9.02 -1.71 3.68
N SER A 54 -10.16 -2.40 3.54
CA SER A 54 -10.63 -2.91 2.25
C SER A 54 -10.98 -1.78 1.28
N GLU A 55 -11.62 -0.71 1.78
CA GLU A 55 -11.94 0.47 0.97
C GLU A 55 -10.69 1.20 0.50
N VAL A 56 -9.70 1.37 1.38
CA VAL A 56 -8.41 2.00 1.04
C VAL A 56 -7.64 1.18 0.00
N GLN A 57 -7.55 -0.14 0.17
CA GLN A 57 -6.88 -1.01 -0.81
C GLN A 57 -7.59 -1.05 -2.17
N GLY A 58 -8.90 -0.83 -2.20
CA GLY A 58 -9.69 -0.77 -3.42
C GLY A 58 -9.69 0.61 -4.11
N HIS A 59 -9.13 1.63 -3.47
CA HIS A 59 -9.18 2.99 -3.98
C HIS A 59 -8.22 3.19 -5.15
N GLY A 60 -8.67 3.93 -6.19
CA GLY A 60 -7.92 4.16 -7.42
C GLY A 60 -6.54 4.78 -7.17
N ASP A 61 -6.43 5.65 -6.18
CA ASP A 61 -5.19 6.39 -5.86
C ASP A 61 -4.19 5.62 -4.98
N ILE A 62 -4.48 4.35 -4.67
CA ILE A 62 -3.64 3.52 -3.80
C ILE A 62 -3.08 2.34 -4.59
N LEU A 63 -1.76 2.18 -4.54
CA LEU A 63 -1.09 0.94 -4.90
C LEU A 63 -0.90 0.11 -3.64
N ALA A 64 -1.56 -1.03 -3.55
CA ALA A 64 -1.21 -2.07 -2.61
C ALA A 64 -0.16 -3.00 -3.25
N CYS A 65 0.99 -3.17 -2.61
CA CYS A 65 2.10 -3.99 -3.12
C CYS A 65 2.95 -4.56 -1.96
N ARG A 66 4.07 -5.24 -2.26
CA ARG A 66 4.96 -5.84 -1.25
C ARG A 66 6.34 -5.17 -1.19
N LEU A 67 6.35 -3.85 -1.30
CA LEU A 67 7.57 -3.03 -1.43
C LEU A 67 8.52 -3.16 -0.22
N LEU A 68 8.01 -2.98 0.99
CA LEU A 68 8.85 -2.91 2.19
C LEU A 68 9.05 -4.30 2.80
N ALA A 69 10.19 -4.91 2.50
CA ALA A 69 10.58 -6.22 3.03
C ALA A 69 9.51 -7.31 2.84
N GLY A 70 8.80 -7.28 1.70
CA GLY A 70 7.74 -8.25 1.38
C GLY A 70 6.40 -8.02 2.10
N LYS A 71 6.30 -6.96 2.93
CA LYS A 71 5.07 -6.66 3.70
C LYS A 71 4.07 -5.90 2.83
N LEU A 72 2.78 -6.15 3.05
CA LEU A 72 1.73 -5.41 2.36
C LEU A 72 1.85 -3.92 2.68
N THR A 73 2.16 -3.14 1.65
CA THR A 73 2.50 -1.72 1.68
C THR A 73 1.49 -0.98 0.82
N LEU A 74 1.00 0.15 1.31
CA LEU A 74 0.08 1.04 0.60
C LEU A 74 0.85 2.29 0.18
N VAL A 75 0.89 2.56 -1.11
CA VAL A 75 1.62 3.67 -1.72
C VAL A 75 0.62 4.61 -2.40
N HIS A 76 0.61 5.87 -1.99
CA HIS A 76 -0.22 6.90 -2.60
C HIS A 76 0.24 7.22 -4.03
N ARG A 77 -0.71 7.56 -4.93
CA ARG A 77 -0.44 7.81 -6.36
C ARG A 77 0.68 8.79 -6.66
N ARG A 78 0.87 9.79 -5.79
CA ARG A 78 1.95 10.79 -5.92
C ARG A 78 3.36 10.20 -5.90
N LEU A 79 3.50 8.94 -5.46
CA LEU A 79 4.76 8.21 -5.38
C LEU A 79 4.86 7.06 -6.39
N TRP A 80 3.85 6.85 -7.25
CA TRP A 80 3.96 5.84 -8.31
C TRP A 80 5.10 6.10 -9.29
N PRO A 81 5.42 7.35 -9.69
CA PRO A 81 6.61 7.61 -10.49
C PRO A 81 7.90 7.15 -9.81
N ALA A 82 8.02 7.34 -8.49
CA ALA A 82 9.17 6.86 -7.72
C ALA A 82 9.25 5.32 -7.68
N VAL A 83 8.11 4.63 -7.58
CA VAL A 83 8.06 3.17 -7.69
C VAL A 83 8.51 2.72 -9.08
N ALA A 84 8.02 3.37 -10.13
CA ALA A 84 8.34 3.02 -11.51
C ALA A 84 9.81 3.28 -11.85
N ALA A 85 10.39 4.40 -11.38
CA ALA A 85 11.80 4.73 -11.55
C ALA A 85 12.74 3.68 -10.95
N LEU A 86 12.32 3.00 -9.88
CA LEU A 86 13.09 1.95 -9.22
C LEU A 86 12.67 0.53 -9.61
N ALA A 87 11.62 0.36 -10.43
CA ALA A 87 11.02 -0.95 -10.69
C ALA A 87 12.01 -1.95 -11.31
N GLY A 88 12.98 -1.47 -12.10
CA GLY A 88 14.04 -2.31 -12.67
C GLY A 88 15.07 -2.84 -11.67
N GLU A 89 15.14 -2.26 -10.48
CA GLU A 89 16.06 -2.67 -9.41
C GLU A 89 15.37 -3.43 -8.27
N LEU A 90 14.04 -3.40 -8.25
CA LEU A 90 13.22 -4.03 -7.23
C LEU A 90 12.80 -5.44 -7.69
N PRO A 91 12.59 -6.39 -6.77
CA PRO A 91 11.98 -7.66 -7.12
C PRO A 91 10.60 -7.43 -7.78
N ALA A 92 10.28 -8.14 -8.86
CA ALA A 92 9.01 -7.95 -9.57
C ALA A 92 7.78 -8.07 -8.66
N ALA A 93 7.82 -8.99 -7.68
CA ALA A 93 6.75 -9.17 -6.69
C ALA A 93 6.60 -7.97 -5.72
N ALA A 94 7.63 -7.15 -5.54
CA ALA A 94 7.60 -5.98 -4.67
C ALA A 94 6.80 -4.83 -5.29
N VAL A 95 6.76 -4.77 -6.64
CA VAL A 95 6.10 -3.71 -7.43
C VAL A 95 4.85 -4.21 -8.18
N ALA A 96 4.47 -5.47 -8.00
CA ALA A 96 3.18 -5.98 -8.45
C ALA A 96 2.05 -5.37 -7.62
N ARG A 97 0.98 -4.91 -8.29
CA ARG A 97 -0.25 -4.49 -7.62
C ARG A 97 -0.95 -5.73 -7.09
N VAL A 98 -1.21 -5.75 -5.79
CA VAL A 98 -1.94 -6.81 -5.09
C VAL A 98 -3.34 -6.31 -4.81
N ARG A 99 -4.34 -7.01 -5.35
CA ARG A 99 -5.75 -6.81 -4.99
C ARG A 99 -6.22 -8.01 -4.18
N GLN A 100 -6.60 -7.78 -2.93
CA GLN A 100 -7.22 -8.85 -2.13
C GLN A 100 -8.69 -8.99 -2.54
N LEU A 101 -9.00 -10.07 -3.25
CA LEU A 101 -10.37 -10.43 -3.58
C LEU A 101 -10.94 -11.29 -2.46
N HIS A 102 -11.98 -10.79 -1.81
CA HIS A 102 -12.78 -11.58 -0.88
C HIS A 102 -13.79 -12.39 -1.67
N THR A 103 -13.58 -13.71 -1.72
CA THR A 103 -14.60 -14.61 -2.27
C THR A 103 -15.75 -14.77 -1.28
N ALA A 104 -16.97 -15.03 -1.78
CA ALA A 104 -18.16 -15.23 -0.94
C ALA A 104 -18.01 -16.35 0.11
N GLY A 105 -17.04 -17.26 -0.05
CA GLY A 105 -16.71 -18.33 0.89
C GLY A 105 -15.65 -17.99 1.94
N GLY A 106 -15.23 -16.73 2.06
CA GLY A 106 -14.22 -16.29 3.05
C GLY A 106 -12.77 -16.64 2.70
N LYS A 107 -12.52 -17.28 1.55
CA LYS A 107 -11.15 -17.49 1.05
C LYS A 107 -10.63 -16.20 0.42
N HIS A 108 -9.46 -15.77 0.85
CA HIS A 108 -8.75 -14.64 0.26
C HIS A 108 -7.97 -15.14 -0.94
N VAL A 109 -8.22 -14.56 -2.12
CA VAL A 109 -7.37 -14.77 -3.29
C VAL A 109 -6.71 -13.44 -3.60
N ASN A 110 -5.39 -13.42 -3.65
CA ASN A 110 -4.67 -12.27 -4.16
C ASN A 110 -4.72 -12.35 -5.69
N ASP A 111 -5.29 -11.32 -6.30
CA ASP A 111 -5.12 -11.05 -7.72
C ASP A 111 -3.94 -10.10 -7.88
N GLU A 112 -2.94 -10.50 -8.67
CA GLU A 112 -1.70 -9.73 -8.83
C GLU A 112 -1.58 -9.23 -10.26
N THR A 113 -1.52 -7.91 -10.42
CA THR A 113 -1.26 -7.26 -11.71
C THR A 113 0.22 -6.85 -11.73
N PRO A 114 1.06 -7.40 -12.60
CA PRO A 114 2.48 -7.10 -12.64
C PRO A 114 2.77 -5.67 -13.14
N PHE A 115 3.90 -5.11 -12.73
CA PHE A 115 4.43 -3.89 -13.35
C PHE A 115 4.87 -4.19 -14.81
N PRO A 116 4.68 -3.27 -15.79
CA PRO A 116 4.07 -1.94 -15.66
C PRO A 116 2.54 -1.92 -15.90
N GLN A 117 1.86 -3.07 -15.97
CA GLN A 117 0.47 -3.16 -16.47
C GLN A 117 -0.56 -2.33 -15.68
N TRP A 118 -0.31 -2.06 -14.40
CA TRP A 118 -1.20 -1.25 -13.56
C TRP A 118 -0.90 0.26 -13.58
N LEU A 119 0.26 0.67 -14.10
CA LEU A 119 0.75 2.04 -13.99
C LEU A 119 0.07 2.95 -15.03
N PRO A 120 -0.52 4.08 -14.63
CA PRO A 120 -1.04 5.05 -15.59
C PRO A 120 0.05 5.71 -16.44
N PRO A 121 -0.25 6.10 -17.70
CA PRO A 121 0.74 6.68 -18.61
C PRO A 121 1.40 7.97 -18.12
N ASP A 122 0.67 8.84 -17.42
CA ASP A 122 1.19 10.07 -16.82
C ASP A 122 2.25 9.76 -15.75
N ALA A 123 1.98 8.81 -14.87
CA ALA A 123 2.94 8.38 -13.86
C ALA A 123 4.18 7.70 -14.48
N ALA A 124 4.02 7.01 -15.61
CA ALA A 124 5.13 6.43 -16.36
C ALA A 124 6.06 7.50 -16.96
N LEU A 125 5.48 8.55 -17.55
CA LEU A 125 6.26 9.68 -18.09
C LEU A 125 7.01 10.44 -16.99
N GLU A 126 6.36 10.69 -15.85
CA GLU A 126 7.02 11.34 -14.70
C GLU A 126 8.20 10.53 -14.14
N ALA A 127 8.15 9.20 -14.27
CA ALA A 127 9.19 8.31 -13.78
C ALA A 127 10.52 8.47 -14.54
N GLU A 128 10.47 8.80 -15.84
CA GLU A 128 11.66 8.98 -16.68
C GLU A 128 12.57 10.11 -16.20
N ALA A 129 11.98 11.13 -15.56
CA ALA A 129 12.68 12.29 -15.04
C ALA A 129 13.01 12.17 -13.53
N PHE A 130 12.65 11.05 -12.88
CA PHE A 130 12.74 10.94 -11.44
C PHE A 130 14.12 10.46 -11.00
N ASP A 131 14.81 11.26 -10.16
CA ASP A 131 16.10 10.89 -9.58
C ASP A 131 15.98 9.63 -8.69
N PRO A 132 16.71 8.53 -8.99
CA PRO A 132 16.64 7.29 -8.23
C PRO A 132 16.97 7.45 -6.73
N VAL A 133 17.84 8.39 -6.36
CA VAL A 133 18.17 8.63 -4.94
C VAL A 133 16.98 9.23 -4.20
N ARG A 134 16.36 10.26 -4.79
CA ARG A 134 15.10 10.82 -4.27
C ARG A 134 13.96 9.81 -4.26
N ALA A 135 13.89 8.92 -5.25
CA ALA A 135 12.87 7.87 -5.30
C ALA A 135 12.99 6.93 -4.10
N ARG A 136 14.20 6.46 -3.75
CA ARG A 136 14.40 5.57 -2.59
C ARG A 136 14.01 6.25 -1.30
N ALA A 137 14.48 7.49 -1.11
CA ALA A 137 14.16 8.27 0.07
C ALA A 137 12.64 8.49 0.23
N ALA A 138 11.94 8.78 -0.87
CA ALA A 138 10.48 8.97 -0.88
C ALA A 138 9.71 7.67 -0.56
N LEU A 139 10.26 6.51 -0.90
CA LEU A 139 9.67 5.19 -0.64
C LEU A 139 10.08 4.58 0.71
N GLY A 140 11.02 5.19 1.43
CA GLY A 140 11.56 4.66 2.69
C GLY A 140 12.48 3.45 2.51
N LEU A 141 13.14 3.35 1.34
CA LEU A 141 14.13 2.31 0.99
C LEU A 141 15.56 2.75 1.31
#